data_AF-W1YC29-F1
#
_entry.id   AF-W1YC29-F1
#
_cell.length_a   1.000
_cell.length_b   1.000
_cell.length_c   1.000
_cell.angle_alpha   90.00
_cell.angle_beta   90.00
_cell.angle_gamma   90.00
#
_symmetry.space_group_name_H-M   'P 1'
#
loop_
_entity.id
_entity.type
_entity.pdbx_description
1 polymer ?
#
loop_
_entity_poly.entity_id
_entity_poly.type
_entity_poly.pdbx_seq_one_letter_code
_entity_poly.pdbx_strand_id
1 'polypeptide(L)'
;KSITPRFEDVPAVVEKRIIEDVENIFYPTKPVVPFLDIVHDRAVLELFRGCTRGCRFCQAGMLYRPVREKTPERLLQIAKDTIANTGYNEISLMS
;
A
#
# COMPACT_ATOMS: atom_id res chain seq x y z
N LYS A 1 -12.85 -25.37 -19.32
CA LYS A 1 -11.93 -25.73 -18.21
C LYS A 1 -12.49 -25.13 -16.93
N SER A 2 -12.70 -25.93 -15.88
CA SER A 2 -13.11 -25.44 -14.55
C SER A 2 -11.88 -25.24 -13.66
N ILE A 3 -11.99 -24.34 -12.68
CA ILE A 3 -10.99 -24.13 -11.63
C ILE A 3 -11.52 -24.85 -10.39
N THR A 4 -10.83 -25.90 -9.93
CA THR A 4 -11.23 -26.68 -8.75
C THR A 4 -10.02 -26.86 -7.82
N PRO A 5 -10.23 -26.92 -6.49
CA PRO A 5 -9.16 -27.25 -5.55
C PRO A 5 -8.52 -28.59 -5.87
N ARG A 6 -7.21 -28.70 -5.64
CA ARG A 6 -6.46 -29.96 -5.79
C ARG A 6 -6.54 -30.83 -4.53
N PHE A 7 -6.75 -30.20 -3.37
CA PHE A 7 -6.75 -30.84 -2.06
C PHE A 7 -8.06 -30.54 -1.33
N GLU A 8 -8.49 -31.46 -0.46
CA GLU A 8 -9.78 -31.39 0.24
C GLU A 8 -9.84 -30.28 1.29
N ASP A 9 -8.70 -29.87 1.84
CA ASP A 9 -8.57 -28.81 2.84
C ASP A 9 -8.57 -27.40 2.23
N VAL A 10 -8.50 -27.29 0.91
CA VAL A 10 -8.47 -26.01 0.20
C VAL A 10 -9.90 -25.60 -0.20
N PRO A 11 -10.37 -24.40 0.19
CA PRO A 11 -11.72 -23.96 -0.13
C PRO A 11 -11.91 -23.74 -1.64
N ALA A 12 -13.08 -24.12 -2.16
CA ALA A 12 -13.45 -23.92 -3.56
C ALA A 12 -13.61 -22.44 -3.96
N VAL A 13 -13.90 -21.57 -2.99
CA VAL A 13 -14.05 -20.13 -3.17
C VAL A 13 -13.20 -19.42 -2.14
N VAL A 14 -12.40 -18.44 -2.59
CA VAL A 14 -11.54 -17.64 -1.72
C VAL A 14 -12.15 -16.26 -1.54
N GLU A 15 -12.21 -15.81 -0.29
CA GLU A 15 -12.62 -14.45 0.03
C GLU A 15 -11.46 -13.47 -0.21
N LYS A 16 -11.74 -12.40 -0.95
CA LYS A 16 -10.76 -11.34 -1.18
C LYS A 16 -10.53 -10.55 0.10
N ARG A 17 -9.30 -10.54 0.60
CA ARG A 17 -8.90 -9.71 1.75
C ARG A 17 -8.76 -8.25 1.33
N ILE A 18 -9.54 -7.38 1.97
CA ILE A 18 -9.51 -5.92 1.75
C ILE A 18 -9.35 -5.25 3.13
N ILE A 19 -8.41 -4.32 3.22
CA ILE A 19 -8.32 -3.41 4.38
C ILE A 19 -9.37 -2.31 4.18
N GLU A 20 -10.44 -2.33 4.97
CA GLU A 20 -11.51 -1.35 4.82
C GLU A 20 -11.05 0.04 5.28
N ASP A 21 -10.47 0.10 6.49
CA ASP A 21 -9.96 1.33 7.09
C ASP A 21 -8.46 1.52 6.77
N VAL A 22 -8.20 2.17 5.65
CA VAL A 22 -6.84 2.55 5.23
C VAL A 22 -6.33 3.79 6.00
N GLU A 23 -7.20 4.54 6.67
CA GLU A 23 -6.85 5.75 7.41
C GLU A 23 -6.13 5.41 8.72
N ASN A 24 -6.69 4.46 9.47
CA ASN A 24 -6.23 4.13 10.83
C ASN A 24 -5.40 2.86 10.92
N ILE A 25 -5.21 2.12 9.82
CA ILE A 25 -4.32 0.96 9.83
C ILE A 25 -2.87 1.35 10.16
N PHE A 26 -2.14 0.40 10.75
CA PHE A 26 -0.70 0.50 10.94
C PHE A 26 0.03 0.93 9.67
N TYR A 27 0.88 1.94 9.82
CA TYR A 27 1.80 2.42 8.79
C TYR A 27 3.24 2.35 9.31
N PRO A 28 4.19 1.74 8.58
CA PRO A 28 5.55 1.55 9.05
C PRO A 28 6.36 2.86 8.98
N THR A 29 6.27 3.69 10.02
CA THR A 29 7.02 4.96 10.13
C THR A 29 8.46 4.78 10.59
N LYS A 30 8.85 3.56 11.00
CA LYS A 30 10.20 3.18 11.47
C LYS A 30 10.77 2.00 10.68
N PRO A 31 10.93 2.11 9.35
CA PRO A 31 11.54 1.04 8.58
C PRO A 31 13.04 0.91 8.91
N VAL A 32 13.61 -0.26 8.62
CA VAL A 32 15.07 -0.44 8.66
C VAL A 32 15.70 0.44 7.57
N VAL A 33 16.62 1.31 7.96
CA VAL A 33 17.34 2.21 7.05
C VAL A 33 18.71 1.61 6.71
N PRO A 34 19.06 1.48 5.42
CA PRO A 34 20.39 1.03 5.01
C PRO A 34 21.51 1.97 5.49
N PHE A 35 22.66 1.42 5.84
CA PHE A 35 23.87 2.18 6.19
C PHE A 35 24.83 2.30 4.98
N LEU A 36 24.27 2.49 3.79
CA LEU A 36 25.00 2.64 2.52
C LEU A 36 24.14 3.43 1.53
N ASP A 37 24.75 3.99 0.50
CA ASP A 37 24.04 4.73 -0.52
C ASP A 37 23.18 3.81 -1.40
N ILE A 38 21.90 4.17 -1.56
CA ILE A 38 20.93 3.41 -2.36
C ILE A 38 20.39 4.26 -3.52
N VAL A 39 19.98 3.59 -4.60
CA VAL A 39 19.44 4.25 -5.80
C VAL A 39 18.15 5.04 -5.51
N HIS A 40 17.38 4.63 -4.51
CA HIS A 40 16.14 5.28 -4.11
C HIS A 40 16.22 5.73 -2.65
N ASP A 41 17.05 6.73 -2.42
CA ASP A 41 17.29 7.33 -1.11
C ASP A 41 16.17 8.31 -0.69
N ARG A 42 14.96 7.77 -0.52
CA ARG A 42 13.76 8.54 -0.17
C ARG A 42 12.75 7.70 0.59
N ALA A 43 11.94 8.36 1.42
CA ALA A 43 10.78 7.72 2.03
C ALA A 43 9.64 7.56 1.02
N VAL A 44 8.81 6.53 1.18
CA VAL A 44 7.60 6.34 0.37
C VAL A 44 6.37 6.57 1.23
N LEU A 45 5.45 7.41 0.75
CA LEU A 45 4.18 7.74 1.38
C LEU A 45 3.01 7.26 0.51
N GLU A 46 2.33 6.20 0.94
CA GLU A 46 1.11 5.69 0.27
C GLU A 46 -0.08 6.61 0.59
N LEU A 47 -0.61 7.28 -0.44
CA LEU A 47 -1.72 8.23 -0.33
C LEU A 47 -3.07 7.52 -0.21
N PHE A 48 -3.27 6.51 -1.03
CA PHE A 48 -4.52 5.78 -1.17
C PHE A 48 -4.24 4.36 -1.67
N ARG A 49 -5.27 3.51 -1.68
CA ARG A 49 -5.25 2.20 -2.35
C ARG A 49 -6.37 2.09 -3.35
N GLY A 50 -6.03 1.73 -4.58
CA GLY A 50 -6.97 1.58 -5.69
C GLY A 50 -6.92 2.77 -6.64
N CYS A 51 -7.48 2.63 -7.84
CA CYS A 51 -7.43 3.67 -8.87
C CYS A 51 -8.82 4.00 -9.42
N THR A 52 -9.13 5.29 -9.51
CA THR A 52 -10.39 5.81 -10.07
C THR A 52 -10.47 5.64 -11.60
N ARG A 53 -9.34 5.52 -12.30
CA ARG A 53 -9.26 5.56 -13.78
C ARG A 53 -9.76 4.30 -14.48
N GLY A 54 -9.74 3.15 -13.81
CA GLY A 54 -10.34 1.91 -14.35
C GLY A 54 -9.78 1.39 -15.67
N CYS A 55 -8.49 1.62 -15.94
CA CYS A 55 -7.82 1.14 -17.15
C CYS A 55 -7.98 -0.38 -17.31
N ARG A 56 -8.51 -0.83 -18.46
CA ARG A 56 -8.80 -2.25 -18.72
C ARG A 56 -7.55 -3.14 -18.75
N PHE A 57 -6.39 -2.55 -19.03
CA PHE A 57 -5.10 -3.24 -19.02
C PHE A 57 -4.43 -3.24 -17.64
N CYS A 58 -4.91 -2.45 -16.67
CA CYS A 58 -4.27 -2.33 -15.37
C CYS A 58 -4.86 -3.36 -14.39
N GLN A 59 -4.11 -4.44 -14.18
CA GLN A 59 -4.48 -5.46 -13.20
C GLN A 59 -4.63 -4.87 -11.78
N ALA A 60 -3.69 -4.02 -11.35
CA ALA A 60 -3.72 -3.36 -10.04
C ALA A 60 -4.99 -2.51 -9.86
N GLY A 61 -5.41 -1.82 -10.93
CA GLY A 61 -6.65 -1.03 -10.93
C GLY A 61 -7.90 -1.88 -10.68
N MET A 62 -7.91 -3.15 -11.11
CA MET A 62 -9.03 -4.05 -10.86
C MET A 62 -8.92 -4.77 -9.50
N LEU A 63 -7.72 -5.19 -9.13
CA LEU A 63 -7.49 -5.87 -7.86
C LEU A 63 -7.69 -4.97 -6.64
N TYR A 64 -7.26 -3.71 -6.69
CA TYR A 64 -7.26 -2.85 -5.51
C TYR A 64 -8.55 -2.08 -5.26
N ARG A 65 -9.57 -2.24 -6.12
CA ARG A 65 -10.90 -1.64 -5.88
C ARG A 65 -11.55 -2.19 -4.61
N PRO A 66 -12.31 -1.35 -3.87
CA PRO A 66 -12.59 0.08 -4.15
C PRO A 66 -11.42 1.02 -3.79
N VAL A 67 -11.49 2.26 -4.30
CA VAL A 67 -10.56 3.34 -3.95
C VAL A 67 -10.76 3.72 -2.48
N ARG A 68 -9.69 3.79 -1.71
CA ARG A 68 -9.67 4.14 -0.29
C ARG A 68 -8.52 5.11 -0.03
N GLU A 69 -8.81 6.30 0.46
CA GLU A 69 -7.86 7.40 0.55
C GLU A 69 -7.55 7.74 2.02
N LYS A 70 -6.39 8.32 2.27
CA LYS A 70 -6.06 8.94 3.56
C LYS A 70 -6.37 10.44 3.55
N THR A 71 -6.62 11.00 4.71
CA THR A 71 -6.76 12.46 4.86
C THR A 71 -5.41 13.17 4.73
N PRO A 72 -5.37 14.42 4.21
CA PRO A 72 -4.15 15.22 4.18
C PRO A 72 -3.47 15.37 5.55
N GLU A 73 -4.27 15.50 6.61
CA GLU A 73 -3.80 15.63 7.99
C GLU A 73 -3.07 14.35 8.43
N ARG A 74 -3.65 13.19 8.15
CA ARG A 74 -3.03 11.89 8.45
C ARG A 74 -1.74 11.69 7.66
N LEU A 75 -1.74 12.05 6.39
CA LEU A 75 -0.57 11.97 5.52
C LEU A 75 0.57 12.86 6.02
N LEU A 76 0.26 14.09 6.43
CA LEU A 76 1.24 15.01 6.99
C LEU A 76 1.85 14.45 8.28
N GLN A 77 1.03 13.82 9.14
CA GLN A 77 1.53 13.18 10.36
C GLN A 77 2.49 12.02 10.03
N ILE A 78 2.08 11.12 9.13
CA ILE A 78 2.92 9.98 8.71
C ILE A 78 4.23 10.45 8.09
N ALA A 79 4.19 11.49 7.25
CA ALA A 79 5.36 12.09 6.63
C ALA A 79 6.36 12.60 7.67
N LYS A 80 5.88 13.39 8.65
CA LYS A 80 6.71 13.92 9.74
C LYS A 80 7.34 12.81 10.57
N ASP A 81 6.54 11.81 10.97
CA ASP A 81 7.03 10.69 11.76
C ASP A 81 8.07 9.87 10.97
N THR A 82 7.85 9.64 9.68
CA THR A 82 8.77 8.87 8.84
C THR A 82 10.11 9.58 8.68
N ILE A 83 10.10 10.88 8.37
CA ILE A 83 11.34 11.67 8.26
C ILE A 83 12.09 11.67 9.59
N ALA A 84 11.39 11.92 10.71
CA ALA A 84 12.01 11.98 12.04
C ALA A 84 12.70 10.65 12.44
N ASN A 85 12.16 9.52 12.01
CA ASN A 85 12.71 8.20 12.33
C ASN A 85 13.76 7.69 11.34
N THR A 86 13.78 8.20 10.11
CA THR A 86 14.65 7.68 9.04
C THR A 86 15.78 8.61 8.64
N GLY A 87 15.62 9.92 8.81
CA GLY A 87 16.56 10.94 8.35
C GLY A 87 16.49 11.22 6.84
N TYR A 88 15.54 10.63 6.10
CA TYR A 88 15.36 10.94 4.68
C TYR A 88 14.96 12.41 4.45
N ASN A 89 15.55 13.04 3.43
CA ASN A 89 15.24 14.41 3.04
C ASN A 89 14.17 14.50 1.93
N GLU A 90 13.79 13.38 1.32
CA GLU A 90 12.83 13.30 0.23
C GLU A 90 11.69 12.32 0.55
N ILE A 91 10.48 12.66 0.12
CA ILE A 91 9.31 11.77 0.14
C ILE A 91 8.78 11.59 -1.28
N SER A 92 8.58 10.33 -1.67
CA SER A 92 7.85 9.95 -2.88
C SER A 92 6.40 9.60 -2.53
N LEU A 93 5.45 10.18 -3.25
CA LEU A 93 4.04 9.89 -3.10
C LEU A 93 3.65 8.68 -3.96
N MET A 94 2.99 7.69 -3.37
CA MET A 94 2.58 6.45 -4.03
C MET A 94 1.06 6.26 -3.96
N SER A 95 0.50 5.63 -5.00
CA SER A 95 -0.92 5.29 -5.18
C SER A 95 -1.22 3.80 -5.10
#